data_AF-A0A8J7C6E9-F1
#
_entry.id   AF-A0A8J7C6E9-F1
#
_cell.length_a   1.000
_cell.length_b   1.000
_cell.length_c   1.000
_cell.angle_alpha   90.00
_cell.angle_beta   90.00
_cell.angle_gamma   90.00
#
_symmetry.space_group_name_H-M   'P 1'
#
loop_
_entity.id
_entity.type
_entity.pdbx_description
1 polymer ?
#
loop_
_entity_poly.entity_id
_entity_poly.type
_entity_poly.pdbx_seq_one_letter_code
_entity_poly.pdbx_strand_id
1 'polypeptide(L)' 'MGSIISQFKSVCTKQIWAAGYPDFRWQTRFHDHIIRDEESLNRIRQYIVNNPTTWELDTHYRIPTNHP' A
#
# COMPACT_ATOMS: atom_id res chain seq x y z
N MET A 1 7.73 12.46 7.24
CA MET A 1 7.29 11.10 6.86
C MET A 1 7.64 10.70 5.43
N GLY A 2 7.38 11.54 4.40
CA GLY A 2 7.61 11.17 2.99
C GLY A 2 9.02 10.68 2.63
N SER A 3 10.09 11.24 3.21
CA SER A 3 11.47 10.81 2.95
C SER A 3 11.77 9.40 3.46
N ILE A 4 11.22 9.03 4.63
CA ILE A 4 11.41 7.69 5.22
C ILE A 4 10.70 6.64 4.36
N ILE A 5 9.45 6.92 3.97
CA ILE A 5 8.68 6.02 3.09
C ILE A 5 9.34 5.89 1.72
N SER A 6 9.91 6.98 1.19
CA SER A 6 10.63 6.94 -0.09
C SER A 6 11.86 6.02 -0.03
N GLN A 7 12.68 6.15 1.03
CA GLN A 7 13.85 5.29 1.23
C GLN A 7 13.46 3.83 1.42
N PHE A 8 12.44 3.57 2.25
CA PHE A 8 11.90 2.22 2.46
C PHE A 8 11.43 1.59 1.14
N LYS A 9 10.57 2.30 0.40
CA LYS A 9 10.08 1.85 -0.92
C LYS A 9 11.25 1.59 -1.87
N SER A 10 12.28 2.44 -1.88
CA SER A 10 13.46 2.28 -2.74
C SER A 10 14.26 1.01 -2.41
N VAL A 11 14.57 0.76 -1.14
CA VAL A 11 15.34 -0.42 -0.72
C VAL A 11 14.58 -1.70 -1.02
N CYS A 12 13.29 -1.76 -0.67
CA CYS A 12 12.45 -2.91 -0.95
C CYS A 12 12.31 -3.16 -2.46
N THR A 13 12.09 -2.12 -3.28
CA THR A 13 12.05 -2.28 -4.74
C THR A 13 13.31 -2.94 -5.29
N LYS A 14 14.50 -2.48 -4.86
CA LYS A 14 15.77 -3.07 -5.30
C LYS A 14 15.87 -4.55 -4.94
N GLN A 15 15.48 -4.92 -3.71
CA GLN A 15 15.51 -6.31 -3.25
C GLN A 15 14.51 -7.18 -4.02
N ILE A 16 13.29 -6.69 -4.25
CA ILE A 16 12.24 -7.42 -4.99
C ILE A 16 12.65 -7.65 -6.45
N TRP A 17 13.24 -6.63 -7.09
CA TRP A 17 13.76 -6.78 -8.45
C TRP A 17 14.91 -7.79 -8.51
N ALA A 18 15.83 -7.75 -7.54
CA ALA A 18 16.91 -8.73 -7.42
C ALA A 18 16.41 -10.16 -7.16
N ALA A 19 15.24 -10.30 -6.51
CA ALA A 19 14.57 -11.58 -6.29
C ALA A 19 13.81 -12.12 -7.51
N GLY A 20 13.85 -11.42 -8.65
CA GLY A 20 13.26 -11.89 -9.91
C GLY A 20 11.88 -11.32 -10.25
N TYR A 21 11.45 -10.25 -9.59
CA TYR A 21 10.15 -9.60 -9.85
C TYR A 21 10.32 -8.17 -10.41
N PRO A 22 10.87 -8.00 -11.65
CA PRO A 22 11.21 -6.69 -12.21
C PRO A 22 9.99 -5.78 -12.44
N ASP A 23 8.82 -6.37 -12.59
CA ASP A 23 7.56 -5.67 -12.86
C ASP A 23 6.88 -5.15 -11.59
N PHE A 24 7.44 -5.44 -10.40
CA PHE A 24 6.88 -4.93 -9.15
C PHE A 24 6.87 -3.40 -9.14
N ARG A 25 5.71 -2.83 -8.79
CA ARG A 25 5.49 -1.39 -8.61
C ARG A 25 4.67 -1.14 -7.37
N TRP A 26 5.03 -0.10 -6.63
CA TRP A 26 4.23 0.40 -5.52
C TRP A 26 2.98 1.12 -6.04
N GLN A 27 1.88 1.04 -5.29
CA GLN A 27 0.78 2.00 -5.44
C GLN A 27 1.32 3.43 -5.25
N THR A 28 0.85 4.33 -6.12
CA THR A 28 1.23 5.75 -6.09
C THR A 28 0.79 6.41 -4.79
N ARG A 29 1.65 7.25 -4.22
CA ARG A 29 1.45 7.93 -2.91
C ARG A 29 1.39 6.93 -1.75
N PHE A 30 1.08 7.43 -0.57
CA PHE A 30 0.86 6.64 0.66
C PHE A 30 -0.16 7.39 1.51
N HIS A 31 -0.93 6.65 2.31
CA HIS A 31 -1.85 7.23 3.29
C HIS A 31 -1.09 7.44 4.60
N ASP A 32 -1.16 8.63 5.16
CA ASP A 32 -0.57 8.99 6.45
C ASP A 32 -1.70 9.46 7.37
N HIS A 33 -1.83 8.84 8.54
CA HIS A 33 -2.86 9.16 9.52
C HIS A 33 -2.27 9.05 10.94
N ILE A 34 -2.40 10.12 11.71
CA ILE A 34 -1.98 10.15 13.12
C ILE A 34 -3.12 9.59 13.98
N ILE A 35 -2.87 8.45 14.62
CA ILE A 35 -3.80 7.82 15.56
C ILE A 35 -3.75 8.59 16.89
N ARG A 36 -4.91 9.07 17.35
CA ARG A 36 -5.01 9.94 18.55
C ARG A 36 -5.82 9.31 19.68
N ASP A 37 -6.47 8.19 19.41
CA ASP A 37 -7.42 7.55 20.32
C ASP A 37 -7.56 6.04 19.98
N GLU A 38 -8.10 5.27 20.91
CA GLU A 38 -8.23 3.82 20.78
C GLU A 38 -9.31 3.42 19.74
N GLU A 39 -10.31 4.27 19.52
CA GLU A 39 -11.36 4.00 18.53
C GLU A 39 -10.78 4.07 17.11
N SER A 40 -9.99 5.10 16.80
CA SER A 40 -9.30 5.23 15.51
C SER A 40 -8.31 4.08 15.29
N LEU A 41 -7.60 3.65 16.34
CA LEU A 41 -6.73 2.48 16.28
C LEU A 41 -7.51 1.20 15.93
N ASN A 42 -8.64 0.96 16.58
CA ASN A 42 -9.48 -0.21 16.32
C ASN A 42 -10.08 -0.20 14.91
N ARG A 43 -10.51 0.96 14.42
CA ARG A 43 -11.01 1.12 13.04
C ARG A 43 -9.92 0.83 12.01
N ILE A 44 -8.70 1.30 12.22
CA ILE A 44 -7.57 1.03 11.32
C ILE A 44 -7.18 -0.45 11.33
N ARG A 45 -7.17 -1.10 12.50
CA ARG A 45 -6.93 -2.54 12.60
C ARG A 45 -7.99 -3.34 11.83
N GLN A 46 -9.27 -3.01 12.02
CA GLN A 46 -10.36 -3.64 11.29
C GLN A 46 -10.23 -3.42 9.78
N TYR A 47 -9.89 -2.20 9.35
CA TYR A 47 -9.63 -1.90 7.94
C TYR A 47 -8.51 -2.79 7.37
N ILE A 48 -7.36 -2.88 8.04
CA ILE A 48 -6.22 -3.70 7.57
C ILE A 48 -6.62 -5.17 7.41
N VAL A 49 -7.37 -5.73 8.36
CA VAL A 49 -7.81 -7.14 8.32
C VAL A 49 -8.83 -7.37 7.20
N ASN A 50 -9.76 -6.44 7.00
CA ASN A 50 -10.85 -6.62 6.04
C ASN A 50 -10.46 -6.27 4.60
N ASN A 51 -9.45 -5.41 4.42
CA ASN A 51 -9.07 -4.86 3.13
C ASN A 51 -8.76 -5.92 2.05
N PRO A 52 -8.05 -7.04 2.31
CA PRO A 52 -7.81 -8.06 1.29
C PRO A 52 -9.10 -8.67 0.73
N THR A 53 -10.11 -8.86 1.58
CA THR A 53 -11.40 -9.46 1.21
C THR A 53 -12.31 -8.47 0.48
N THR A 54 -12.18 -7.17 0.78
CA THR A 54 -12.99 -6.11 0.18
C THR A 54 -12.27 -5.38 -0.95
N TRP A 55 -11.07 -5.81 -1.33
CA TRP A 55 -10.19 -5.09 -2.26
C TRP A 55 -10.83 -4.86 -3.63
N GLU A 56 -11.57 -5.84 -4.16
CA GLU A 56 -12.28 -5.73 -5.45
C GLU A 56 -13.49 -4.78 -5.41
N LEU A 57 -13.99 -4.47 -4.22
CA LEU A 57 -15.13 -3.59 -3.98
C LEU A 57 -14.68 -2.19 -3.50
N ASP A 58 -13.39 -1.99 -3.25
CA ASP A 58 -12.85 -0.72 -2.76
C ASP A 58 -12.86 0.32 -3.91
N THR A 59 -13.35 1.51 -3.62
CA THR A 59 -13.38 2.67 -4.53
C THR A 59 -12.00 3.06 -5.11
N HIS A 60 -10.91 2.63 -4.47
CA HIS A 60 -9.54 2.82 -4.95
C HIS A 60 -9.00 1.66 -5.79
N TYR A 61 -9.80 0.61 -6.01
CA TYR A 61 -9.48 -0.46 -6.94
C TYR A 61 -9.37 0.10 -8.36
N ARG A 62 -8.13 0.24 -8.83
CA ARG A 62 -7.86 0.50 -10.24
C ARG A 62 -7.71 -0.83 -10.95
N ILE A 63 -8.65 -1.13 -11.85
CA ILE A 63 -8.49 -2.21 -12.83
C ILE A 63 -7.17 -1.93 -13.58
N PRO A 64 -6.23 -2.88 -13.64
CA PRO A 64 -5.04 -2.72 -14.47
C PRO A 64 -5.49 -2.69 -15.93
N THR A 65 -5.58 -1.49 -16.49
CA THR A 65 -5.82 -1.33 -17.93
C THR A 65 -4.55 -1.80 -18.65
N ASN A 66 -4.57 -3.03 -19.16
CA ASN A 66 -3.64 -3.45 -20.21
C ASN A 66 -3.88 -2.52 -21.41
N HIS A 67 -3.02 -1.50 -21.57
CA HIS A 67 -2.90 -0.79 -22.83
C HIS A 67 -1.88 -1.56 -23.67
N PRO A 68 -2.17 -1.84 -24.96
CA PRO A 68 -1.26 -2.59 -25.85
C PRO A 68 0.09 -1.89 -26.04
#